data_AF-A0A7X0HTG8-F1
#
_entry.id   AF-A0A7X0HTG8-F1
#
_cell.length_a   1.000
_cell.length_b   1.000
_cell.length_c   1.000
_cell.angle_alpha   90.00
_cell.angle_beta   90.00
_cell.angle_gamma   90.00
#
_symmetry.space_group_name_H-M   'P 1'
#
loop_
_entity.id
_entity.type
_entity.pdbx_description
1 polymer ?
#
loop_
_entity_poly.entity_id
_entity_poly.type
_entity_poly.pdbx_seq_one_letter_code
_entity_poly.pdbx_strand_id
1 'polypeptide(L)'
;MYRAYKTGDGNYKDLKGFCKVTTLEEVSKHDYKLTPGIYVGARDVEYGEFQFEEKIEELRIKLLEQFEESNRLQERIKEDLEGLY
;
A
#
# COMPACT_ATOMS: atom_id res chain seq x y z
N MET A 1 25.12 -6.59 -4.90
CA MET A 1 24.10 -6.44 -5.95
C MET A 1 24.55 -5.60 -7.13
N TYR A 2 24.60 -4.26 -7.08
CA TYR A 2 25.01 -3.47 -8.26
C TYR A 2 26.43 -3.79 -8.76
N ARG A 3 27.40 -3.93 -7.83
CA ARG A 3 28.77 -4.34 -8.18
C ARG A 3 28.79 -5.71 -8.88
N ALA A 4 28.08 -6.69 -8.32
CA ALA A 4 27.94 -8.04 -8.87
C ALA A 4 27.33 -8.04 -10.29
N TYR A 5 26.25 -7.27 -10.49
CA TYR A 5 25.65 -7.03 -11.80
C TYR A 5 26.66 -6.44 -12.78
N LYS A 6 27.36 -5.38 -12.35
CA LYS A 6 28.30 -4.64 -13.20
C LYS A 6 29.54 -5.48 -13.58
N THR A 7 30.02 -6.32 -12.69
CA THR A 7 31.23 -7.15 -12.92
C THR A 7 30.92 -8.50 -13.54
N GLY A 8 29.64 -8.90 -13.64
CA GLY A 8 29.24 -10.20 -14.18
C GLY A 8 29.74 -11.37 -13.34
N ASP A 9 29.92 -11.18 -12.03
CA ASP A 9 30.54 -12.18 -11.13
C ASP A 9 29.61 -13.35 -10.76
N GLY A 10 28.43 -13.44 -11.41
CA GLY A 10 27.43 -14.49 -11.19
C GLY A 10 26.62 -14.37 -9.89
N ASN A 11 26.95 -13.41 -9.00
CA ASN A 11 26.26 -13.25 -7.72
C ASN A 11 25.01 -12.36 -7.79
N TYR A 12 24.70 -11.81 -8.97
CA TYR A 12 23.49 -11.02 -9.17
C TYR A 12 22.26 -11.92 -9.34
N LYS A 13 21.19 -11.60 -8.62
CA LYS A 13 19.86 -12.19 -8.81
C LYS A 13 18.79 -11.12 -8.62
N ASP A 14 17.71 -11.26 -9.37
CA ASP A 14 16.53 -10.43 -9.15
C ASP A 14 15.94 -10.75 -7.76
N LEU A 15 15.55 -9.70 -7.05
CA LEU A 15 14.93 -9.75 -5.73
C LEU A 15 13.68 -8.87 -5.73
N LYS A 16 12.53 -9.50 -5.48
CA LYS A 16 11.25 -8.81 -5.33
C LYS A 16 11.34 -7.67 -4.31
N GLY A 17 10.75 -6.52 -4.64
CA GLY A 17 10.79 -5.31 -3.82
C GLY A 17 12.18 -4.70 -3.64
N PHE A 18 13.19 -5.11 -4.42
CA PHE A 18 14.55 -4.57 -4.27
C PHE A 18 15.28 -4.31 -5.59
N CYS A 19 15.48 -5.32 -6.43
CA CYS A 19 16.19 -5.15 -7.69
C CYS A 19 15.71 -6.13 -8.77
N LYS A 20 15.64 -5.64 -10.01
CA LYS A 20 15.31 -6.46 -11.18
C LYS A 20 16.08 -5.95 -12.40
N VAL A 21 16.63 -6.86 -13.21
CA VAL A 21 17.04 -6.55 -14.59
C VAL A 21 15.83 -6.70 -15.52
N THR A 22 15.57 -5.66 -16.32
CA THR A 22 14.41 -5.58 -17.22
C THR A 22 14.88 -5.20 -18.62
N THR A 23 14.13 -5.59 -19.65
CA THR A 23 14.50 -5.27 -21.04
C THR A 23 13.94 -3.91 -21.48
N LEU A 24 14.48 -3.34 -22.56
CA LEU A 24 13.96 -2.09 -23.12
C LEU A 24 12.52 -2.24 -23.64
N GLU A 25 12.14 -3.41 -24.11
CA GLU A 25 10.77 -3.73 -24.52
C GLU A 25 9.80 -3.75 -23.33
N GLU A 26 10.24 -4.18 -22.15
CA GLU A 26 9.44 -4.08 -20.92
C GLU A 26 9.31 -2.61 -20.47
N VAL A 27 10.37 -1.83 -20.61
CA VAL A 27 10.36 -0.39 -20.28
C VAL A 27 9.45 0.39 -21.24
N SER A 28 9.46 0.07 -22.54
CA SER A 28 8.63 0.76 -23.53
C SER A 28 7.14 0.51 -23.31
N LYS A 29 6.74 -0.67 -22.83
CA LYS A 29 5.36 -0.97 -22.44
C LYS A 29 4.83 -0.11 -21.28
N HIS A 30 5.72 0.49 -20.49
CA HIS A 30 5.37 1.35 -19.36
C HIS A 30 5.64 2.83 -19.64
N ASP A 31 5.59 3.25 -20.92
CA ASP A 31 5.87 4.63 -21.36
C ASP A 31 7.23 5.15 -20.87
N TYR A 32 8.24 4.28 -20.78
CA TYR A 32 9.58 4.60 -20.26
C TYR A 32 9.59 5.11 -18.80
N LYS A 33 8.52 4.91 -18.03
CA LYS A 33 8.50 5.23 -16.60
C LYS A 33 9.44 4.29 -15.87
N LEU A 34 10.43 4.83 -15.16
CA LEU A 34 11.43 4.05 -14.42
C LEU A 34 11.13 3.95 -12.92
N THR A 35 9.86 4.14 -12.52
CA THR A 35 9.44 4.01 -11.13
C THR A 35 9.70 2.58 -10.65
N PRO A 36 10.58 2.35 -9.64
CA PRO A 36 11.02 1.01 -9.27
C PRO A 36 9.88 0.02 -9.03
N GLY A 37 8.79 0.46 -8.39
CA GLY A 37 7.64 -0.39 -8.07
C GLY A 37 6.98 -1.09 -9.26
N ILE A 38 7.10 -0.52 -10.48
CA ILE A 38 6.60 -1.14 -11.72
C ILE A 38 7.39 -2.41 -12.06
N TYR A 39 8.68 -2.45 -11.70
CA TYR A 39 9.61 -3.50 -12.12
C TYR A 39 9.94 -4.48 -11.01
N VAL A 40 10.18 -3.99 -9.79
CA VAL A 40 10.66 -4.86 -8.70
C VAL A 40 9.53 -5.58 -7.96
N GLY A 41 8.27 -5.17 -8.15
CA GLY A 41 7.13 -5.72 -7.40
C GLY A 41 7.21 -5.43 -5.90
N ALA A 42 6.33 -6.05 -5.11
CA ALA A 42 6.43 -6.05 -3.65
C ALA A 42 7.25 -7.25 -3.17
N ARG A 43 7.98 -7.10 -2.06
CA ARG A 43 8.50 -8.27 -1.35
C ARG A 43 7.32 -9.18 -1.03
N ASP A 44 7.54 -10.48 -1.10
CA ASP A 44 6.58 -11.44 -0.55
C ASP A 44 6.52 -11.17 0.96
N VAL A 45 5.47 -10.47 1.37
CA VAL A 45 5.09 -10.39 2.77
C VAL A 45 4.10 -11.53 2.93
N GLU A 46 4.43 -12.52 3.77
CA GLU A 46 3.46 -13.52 4.20
C GLU A 46 2.40 -12.83 5.05
N TYR A 47 1.41 -12.23 4.39
CA TYR A 47 0.10 -12.05 5.00
C TYR A 47 -0.61 -13.38 4.78
N GLY A 48 -0.69 -14.22 5.81
CA GLY A 48 -1.59 -15.37 5.76
C GLY A 48 -3.02 -14.87 5.56
N GLU A 49 -3.84 -15.58 4.79
CA GLU A 49 -5.24 -15.19 4.52
C GLU A 49 -5.95 -14.80 5.82
N PHE A 50 -5.83 -15.60 6.89
CA PHE A 50 -6.40 -15.26 8.20
C PHE A 50 -6.02 -13.86 8.75
N GLN A 51 -4.80 -13.36 8.50
CA GLN A 51 -4.38 -12.03 8.97
C GLN A 51 -5.01 -10.87 8.18
N PHE A 52 -5.35 -11.08 6.90
CA PHE A 52 -5.96 -10.03 6.08
C PHE A 52 -7.45 -9.88 6.42
N GLU A 53 -8.22 -10.97 6.44
CA GLU A 53 -9.66 -10.89 6.72
C GLU A 53 -9.93 -10.43 8.17
N GLU A 54 -9.13 -10.88 9.15
CA GLU A 54 -9.19 -10.37 10.53
C GLU A 54 -8.96 -8.86 10.58
N LYS A 55 -7.97 -8.35 9.83
CA LYS A 55 -7.66 -6.92 9.81
C LYS A 55 -8.75 -6.10 9.15
N ILE A 56 -9.36 -6.62 8.07
CA ILE A 56 -10.49 -5.97 7.40
C ILE A 56 -11.69 -5.90 8.34
N GLU A 57 -12.00 -6.96 9.08
CA GLU A 57 -13.13 -6.95 10.02
C GLU A 57 -12.88 -5.99 11.19
N GLU A 58 -11.65 -5.95 11.75
CA GLU A 58 -11.25 -4.96 12.76
C GLU A 58 -11.45 -3.52 12.25
N LEU A 59 -11.00 -3.24 11.03
CA LEU A 59 -11.13 -1.92 10.41
C LEU A 59 -12.59 -1.56 10.14
N ARG A 60 -13.43 -2.54 9.77
CA ARG A 60 -14.85 -2.35 9.52
C ARG A 60 -15.60 -1.98 10.80
N ILE A 61 -15.36 -2.70 11.90
CA ILE A 61 -15.95 -2.40 13.21
C ILE A 61 -15.58 -0.97 13.62
N LYS A 62 -14.30 -0.64 13.54
CA LYS A 62 -13.80 0.70 13.88
C LYS A 62 -14.42 1.80 13.02
N LEU A 63 -14.64 1.54 11.72
CA LEU A 63 -15.29 2.50 10.84
C LEU A 63 -16.75 2.76 11.23
N LEU A 64 -17.48 1.73 11.64
CA LEU A 64 -18.86 1.87 12.10
C LEU A 64 -18.94 2.69 13.40
N GLU A 65 -18.05 2.41 14.37
CA GLU A 65 -17.93 3.20 15.60
C GLU A 65 -17.66 4.69 15.31
N GLN A 66 -16.82 4.98 14.31
CA GLN A 66 -16.53 6.35 13.89
C GLN A 66 -17.76 7.05 13.27
N PHE A 67 -18.62 6.33 12.56
CA PHE A 67 -19.87 6.91 12.05
C PHE A 67 -20.86 7.22 13.17
N GLU A 68 -20.99 6.33 14.16
CA GLU A 68 -21.82 6.59 15.33
C GLU A 68 -21.34 7.83 16.10
N GLU A 69 -20.03 7.93 16.32
CA GLU A 69 -19.43 9.10 16.97
C GLU A 69 -19.64 10.38 16.15
N SER A 70 -19.47 10.32 14.83
CA SER A 70 -19.73 11.45 13.94
C SER A 70 -21.18 11.93 14.06
N ASN A 71 -22.14 11.01 14.00
CA ASN A 71 -23.56 11.36 14.10
C ASN A 71 -23.87 12.01 15.46
N ARG A 72 -23.36 11.45 16.55
CA ARG A 72 -23.51 12.01 17.90
C ARG A 72 -22.97 13.44 18.01
N LEU A 73 -21.78 13.67 17.47
CA LEU A 73 -21.17 15.00 17.46
C LEU A 73 -21.98 15.97 16.59
N GLN A 74 -22.51 15.52 15.45
CA GLN A 74 -23.38 16.34 14.60
C GLN A 74 -24.68 16.73 15.28
N GLU A 75 -25.33 15.81 16.01
CA GLU A 75 -26.53 16.11 16.80
C GLU A 75 -26.25 17.14 17.87
N ARG A 76 -25.18 16.95 18.63
CA ARG A 76 -24.76 17.90 19.67
C ARG A 76 -24.49 19.31 19.12
N ILE A 77 -23.83 19.40 17.96
CA ILE A 77 -23.59 20.70 17.30
C ILE A 77 -24.93 21.37 16.93
N LYS A 78 -25.94 20.61 16.48
CA LYS A 78 -27.26 21.18 16.16
C LYS A 78 -27.97 21.69 17.41
N GLU A 79 -27.96 20.92 18.50
CA GLU A 79 -28.54 21.35 19.79
C GLU A 79 -27.88 22.63 20.31
N ASP A 80 -26.54 22.70 20.27
CA ASP A 80 -25.78 23.87 20.70
C ASP A 80 -26.11 25.10 19.83
N LEU A 81 -26.37 24.92 18.53
CA LEU A 81 -26.76 26.00 17.62
C LEU A 81 -28.22 26.46 17.82
N GLU A 82 -29.14 25.56 18.14
CA GLU A 82 -30.53 25.92 18.45
C GLU A 82 -30.62 26.77 19.71
N GLY A 83 -29.78 26.52 20.72
CA GLY A 83 -29.73 27.31 21.96
C GLY A 83 -29.13 28.72 21.80
N LEU A 84 -28.64 29.09 20.62
CA LEU A 84 -28.09 30.43 20.33
C LEU A 84 -29.12 31.40 19.72
N TYR A 85 -30.32 30.92 19.39
CA TYR A 85 -31.45 31.72 18.90
C TYR A 85 -32.55 31.85 19.97
#